data_AF-A0ABD5VMQ1-F1
#
_entry.id   AF-A0ABD5VMQ1-F1
#
_cell.length_a   1.000
_cell.length_b   1.000
_cell.length_c   1.000
_cell.angle_alpha   90.00
_cell.angle_beta   90.00
_cell.angle_gamma   90.00
#
_symmetry.space_group_name_H-M   'P 1'
#
loop_
_entity.id
_entity.type
_entity.pdbx_description
1 polymer ?
#
loop_
_entity_poly.entity_id
_entity_poly.type
_entity_poly.pdbx_seq_one_letter_code
_entity_poly.pdbx_strand_id
1 'polypeptide(L)'
;MSTQANTATTEIPTSQDEEKADLTKDDIFHILQVERRRAVLTYLKGHEGAVDMRDIVETVAAWENDTTVAALKSDERQRVYIALYQSHLPKLDDLGVIEYNQSRGIVERTDLASEVDPYLEVADHHDEPTTSAPAPVQNTDDEWSTYYLGAVGVATALLTGAWLELVPLADFTLGVVIVAAFMALTLGHYRDSRVE
;
A
#
# COMPACT_ATOMS: atom_id res chain seq x y z
N MET A 1 -4.00 -13.83 -70.50
CA MET A 1 -4.98 -14.37 -69.54
C MET A 1 -4.16 -15.05 -68.44
N SER A 2 -3.71 -14.27 -67.46
CA SER A 2 -4.32 -14.16 -66.12
C SER A 2 -4.07 -15.41 -65.27
N THR A 3 -3.27 -15.28 -64.22
CA THR A 3 -3.72 -15.44 -62.82
C THR A 3 -2.57 -15.11 -61.87
N GLN A 4 -2.91 -14.31 -60.87
CA GLN A 4 -2.09 -13.53 -59.95
C GLN A 4 -1.23 -14.35 -58.97
N ALA A 5 -0.04 -13.83 -58.68
CA ALA A 5 0.63 -14.01 -57.41
C ALA A 5 -0.10 -13.16 -56.35
N ASN A 6 -0.62 -13.80 -55.30
CA ASN A 6 -1.18 -13.12 -54.14
C ASN A 6 -0.15 -13.18 -53.02
N THR A 7 0.61 -12.11 -52.84
CA THR A 7 1.48 -11.89 -51.68
C THR A 7 0.57 -11.49 -50.52
N ALA A 8 0.52 -12.32 -49.48
CA ALA A 8 -0.15 -11.97 -48.23
C ALA A 8 0.65 -10.88 -47.52
N THR A 9 0.19 -9.63 -47.62
CA THR A 9 0.59 -8.52 -46.76
C THR A 9 -0.02 -8.79 -45.38
N THR A 10 0.81 -9.19 -44.41
CA THR A 10 0.46 -9.15 -43.00
C THR A 10 0.52 -7.69 -42.55
N GLU A 11 -0.63 -7.03 -42.51
CA GLU A 11 -0.80 -5.76 -41.83
C GLU A 11 -0.67 -6.00 -40.32
N ILE A 12 0.40 -5.49 -39.71
CA ILE A 12 0.47 -5.32 -38.26
C ILE A 12 -0.39 -4.09 -37.94
N PRO A 13 -1.45 -4.18 -37.11
CA PRO A 13 -2.11 -2.99 -36.64
C PRO A 13 -1.20 -2.31 -35.63
N THR A 14 -0.59 -1.20 -36.06
CA THR A 14 -0.04 -0.17 -35.18
C THR A 14 -1.22 0.51 -34.47
N SER A 15 -1.53 0.08 -33.25
CA SER A 15 -2.34 0.86 -32.32
C SER A 15 -1.39 1.78 -31.53
N GLN A 16 -1.09 2.94 -32.12
CA GLN A 16 -0.62 4.11 -31.40
C GLN A 16 -1.85 4.85 -30.91
N ASP A 17 -2.35 4.45 -29.75
CA ASP A 17 -3.11 5.34 -28.88
C ASP A 17 -2.15 5.72 -27.75
N GLU A 18 -1.67 6.97 -27.75
CA GLU A 18 -1.11 7.62 -26.56
C GLU A 18 -2.27 7.84 -25.58
N GLU A 19 -2.78 6.74 -25.04
CA GLU A 19 -3.65 6.74 -23.88
C GLU A 19 -2.75 7.20 -22.72
N LYS A 20 -3.11 8.30 -22.04
CA LYS A 20 -2.53 8.58 -20.73
C LYS A 20 -2.72 7.30 -19.92
N ALA A 21 -1.63 6.58 -19.69
CA ALA A 21 -1.68 5.34 -18.95
C ALA A 21 -1.87 5.73 -17.48
N ASP A 22 -3.14 5.87 -17.07
CA ASP A 22 -3.49 5.96 -15.65
C ASP A 22 -2.96 4.71 -14.94
N LEU A 23 -2.40 4.87 -13.75
CA LEU A 23 -1.88 3.74 -13.00
C LEU A 23 -3.04 2.87 -12.52
N THR A 24 -2.92 1.57 -12.71
CA THR A 24 -3.85 0.65 -12.06
C THR A 24 -3.58 0.61 -10.55
N LYS A 25 -4.59 0.25 -9.75
CA LYS A 25 -4.39 0.05 -8.31
C LYS A 25 -3.31 -1.01 -8.02
N ASP A 26 -3.25 -2.07 -8.82
CA ASP A 26 -2.25 -3.11 -8.69
C ASP A 26 -0.84 -2.55 -8.93
N ASP A 27 -0.66 -1.64 -9.88
CA ASP A 27 0.62 -0.96 -10.10
C ASP A 27 1.01 -0.07 -8.91
N ILE A 28 0.06 0.70 -8.37
CA ILE A 28 0.26 1.54 -7.19
C ILE A 28 0.69 0.68 -6.00
N PHE A 29 -0.05 -0.38 -5.67
CA PHE A 29 0.35 -1.29 -4.58
C PHE A 29 1.67 -2.00 -4.88
N HIS A 30 1.89 -2.36 -6.14
CA HIS A 30 3.14 -2.94 -6.56
C HIS A 30 4.30 -1.98 -6.37
N ILE A 31 4.13 -0.66 -6.50
CA ILE A 31 5.14 0.36 -6.16
C ILE A 31 5.35 0.42 -4.63
N LEU A 32 4.26 0.60 -3.90
CA LEU A 32 4.26 0.93 -2.47
C LEU A 32 4.74 -0.22 -1.56
N GLN A 33 4.62 -1.48 -2.00
CA GLN A 33 5.09 -2.64 -1.21
C GLN A 33 6.61 -2.66 -0.94
N VAL A 34 7.41 -1.87 -1.68
CA VAL A 34 8.85 -1.79 -1.44
C VAL A 34 9.19 -0.43 -0.86
N GLU A 35 9.71 -0.46 0.36
CA GLU A 35 10.11 0.71 1.13
C GLU A 35 11.01 1.67 0.34
N ARG A 36 12.05 1.15 -0.32
CA ARG A 36 12.96 1.97 -1.14
C ARG A 36 12.27 2.71 -2.29
N ARG A 37 11.21 2.13 -2.89
CA ARG A 37 10.44 2.80 -3.94
C ARG A 37 9.58 3.92 -3.38
N ARG A 38 8.95 3.69 -2.21
CA ARG A 38 8.26 4.75 -1.47
C ARG A 38 9.22 5.89 -1.16
N ALA A 39 10.38 5.59 -0.57
CA ALA A 39 11.38 6.58 -0.18
C ALA A 39 11.86 7.43 -1.38
N VAL A 40 12.12 6.81 -2.54
CA VAL A 40 12.46 7.56 -3.76
C VAL A 40 11.34 8.53 -4.16
N LEU A 41 10.09 8.07 -4.20
CA LEU A 41 8.96 8.93 -4.57
C LEU A 41 8.70 10.04 -3.56
N THR A 42 8.86 9.76 -2.27
CA THR A 42 8.81 10.76 -1.19
C THR A 42 9.89 11.80 -1.35
N TYR A 43 11.14 11.40 -1.66
CA TYR A 43 12.22 12.33 -1.93
C TYR A 43 11.92 13.23 -3.14
N LEU A 44 11.43 12.64 -4.23
CA LEU A 44 11.13 13.36 -5.46
C LEU A 44 9.91 14.30 -5.34
N LYS A 45 8.97 14.04 -4.42
CA LYS A 45 7.78 14.89 -4.22
C LYS A 45 8.14 16.34 -3.86
N GLY A 46 9.28 16.56 -3.21
CA GLY A 46 9.77 17.88 -2.82
C GLY A 46 10.66 18.60 -3.85
N HIS A 47 10.92 17.98 -5.01
CA HIS A 47 11.87 18.49 -6.00
C HIS A 47 11.18 18.74 -7.34
N GLU A 48 11.35 19.96 -7.87
CA GLU A 48 10.91 20.29 -9.23
C GLU A 48 12.07 20.01 -10.22
N GLY A 49 11.84 19.09 -11.16
CA GLY A 49 12.76 18.77 -12.25
C GLY A 49 13.73 17.63 -11.96
N ALA A 50 14.75 17.52 -12.83
CA ALA A 50 15.75 16.47 -12.81
C ALA A 50 16.71 16.54 -11.61
N VAL A 51 16.90 15.40 -10.94
CA VAL A 51 17.79 15.24 -9.78
C VAL A 51 18.84 14.15 -10.05
N ASP A 52 20.02 14.27 -9.42
CA ASP A 52 21.06 13.24 -9.50
C ASP A 52 20.68 12.03 -8.64
N MET A 53 20.81 10.84 -9.22
CA MET A 53 20.57 9.56 -8.56
C MET A 53 21.40 9.43 -7.28
N ARG A 54 22.60 10.00 -7.24
CA ARG A 54 23.47 9.97 -6.06
C ARG A 54 22.84 10.68 -4.87
N ASP A 55 22.17 11.80 -5.08
CA ASP A 55 21.52 12.56 -4.01
C ASP A 55 20.32 11.79 -3.45
N ILE A 56 19.58 11.11 -4.33
CA ILE A 56 18.51 10.18 -3.96
C ILE A 56 19.08 9.04 -3.13
N VAL A 57 20.16 8.39 -3.59
CA VAL A 57 20.81 7.28 -2.88
C VAL A 57 21.28 7.71 -1.49
N GLU A 58 21.93 8.85 -1.36
CA GLU A 58 22.46 9.34 -0.09
C GLU A 58 21.32 9.62 0.90
N THR A 59 20.23 10.22 0.43
CA THR A 59 19.08 10.54 1.27
C THR A 59 18.28 9.29 1.67
N VAL A 60 17.97 8.42 0.71
CA VAL A 60 17.24 7.17 0.97
C VAL A 60 18.05 6.24 1.89
N ALA A 61 19.37 6.16 1.72
CA ALA A 61 20.22 5.36 2.61
C ALA A 61 20.30 5.95 4.02
N ALA A 62 20.28 7.28 4.15
CA ALA A 62 20.22 7.93 5.45
C ALA A 62 18.90 7.62 6.17
N TRP A 63 17.76 7.69 5.47
CA TRP A 63 16.46 7.31 6.01
C TRP A 63 16.38 5.83 6.41
N GLU A 64 16.83 4.91 5.55
CA GLU A 64 16.81 3.45 5.84
C GLU A 64 17.66 3.06 7.06
N ASN A 65 18.67 3.86 7.41
CA ASN A 65 19.57 3.57 8.52
C ASN A 65 19.38 4.52 9.71
N ASP A 66 18.28 5.28 9.75
CA ASP A 66 17.95 6.25 10.80
C ASP A 66 19.14 7.18 11.15
N THR A 67 19.82 7.67 10.12
CA THR A 67 21.06 8.44 10.25
C THR A 67 21.05 9.67 9.37
N THR A 68 22.13 10.46 9.41
CA THR A 68 22.33 11.60 8.52
C THR A 68 23.26 11.21 7.37
N VAL A 69 23.16 11.92 6.25
CA VAL A 69 24.09 11.74 5.11
C VAL A 69 25.56 11.87 5.55
N ALA A 70 25.85 12.75 6.51
CA ALA A 70 27.20 12.95 7.04
C ALA A 70 27.73 11.77 7.89
N ALA A 71 26.83 11.00 8.51
CA ALA A 71 27.15 9.85 9.34
C ALA A 71 26.97 8.50 8.62
N LEU A 72 26.55 8.51 7.35
CA LEU A 72 26.28 7.34 6.55
C LEU A 72 27.57 6.58 6.18
N LYS A 73 27.59 5.26 6.38
CA LYS A 73 28.74 4.45 5.99
C LYS A 73 28.75 4.19 4.49
N SER A 74 29.94 3.97 3.94
CA SER A 74 30.09 3.75 2.50
C SER A 74 29.43 2.47 2.03
N ASP A 75 29.37 1.41 2.85
CA ASP A 75 28.75 0.15 2.47
C ASP A 75 27.22 0.22 2.51
N GLU A 76 26.65 0.94 3.48
CA GLU A 76 25.21 1.27 3.55
C GLU A 76 24.78 2.00 2.27
N ARG A 77 25.50 3.08 1.91
CA ARG A 77 25.27 3.82 0.66
C ARG A 77 25.40 2.94 -0.58
N GLN A 78 26.44 2.10 -0.64
CA GLN A 78 26.69 1.21 -1.79
C GLN A 78 25.55 0.22 -2.01
N ARG A 79 24.96 -0.34 -0.94
CA ARG A 79 23.83 -1.28 -1.05
C ARG A 79 22.61 -0.61 -1.64
N VAL A 80 22.28 0.60 -1.19
CA VAL A 80 21.15 1.38 -1.73
C VAL A 80 21.42 1.77 -3.18
N TYR A 81 22.64 2.21 -3.49
CA TYR A 81 23.05 2.54 -4.87
C TYR A 81 22.78 1.39 -5.83
N ILE A 82 23.26 0.18 -5.51
CA ILE A 82 23.09 -1.01 -6.34
C ILE A 82 21.61 -1.33 -6.54
N ALA A 83 20.82 -1.28 -5.47
CA ALA A 83 19.40 -1.60 -5.53
C ALA A 83 18.59 -0.58 -6.34
N LEU A 84 18.85 0.72 -6.16
CA LEU A 84 18.22 1.77 -6.96
C LEU A 84 18.60 1.65 -8.43
N TYR A 85 19.88 1.38 -8.73
CA TYR A 85 20.39 1.27 -10.10
C TYR A 85 19.78 0.10 -10.87
N GLN A 86 19.71 -1.07 -10.23
CA GLN A 86 19.42 -2.34 -10.90
C GLN A 86 17.94 -2.71 -10.89
N SER A 87 17.20 -2.27 -9.87
CA SER A 87 15.85 -2.77 -9.63
C SER A 87 14.83 -1.67 -9.46
N HIS A 88 15.07 -0.71 -8.56
CA HIS A 88 14.00 0.17 -8.13
C HIS A 88 13.73 1.31 -9.12
N LEU A 89 14.76 2.03 -9.58
CA LEU A 89 14.56 3.11 -10.55
C LEU A 89 14.10 2.59 -11.92
N PRO A 90 14.69 1.51 -12.49
CA PRO A 90 14.16 0.93 -13.72
C PRO A 90 12.69 0.53 -13.61
N LYS A 91 12.27 -0.05 -12.47
CA LYS A 91 10.88 -0.46 -12.31
C LYS A 91 9.91 0.71 -12.13
N LEU A 92 10.36 1.82 -11.54
CA LEU A 92 9.56 3.04 -11.44
C LEU A 92 9.44 3.74 -12.80
N ASP A 93 10.51 3.70 -13.61
CA ASP A 93 10.55 4.20 -14.99
C ASP A 93 9.65 3.38 -15.91
N ASP A 94 9.68 2.05 -15.80
CA ASP A 94 8.78 1.13 -16.52
C ASP A 94 7.29 1.41 -16.25
N LEU A 95 6.97 1.90 -15.05
CA LEU A 95 5.61 2.27 -14.64
C LEU A 95 5.29 3.74 -14.95
N GLY A 96 6.23 4.49 -15.54
CA GLY A 96 6.04 5.86 -15.98
C GLY A 96 5.93 6.89 -14.87
N VAL A 97 6.18 6.53 -13.60
CA VAL A 97 6.11 7.48 -12.46
C VAL A 97 7.38 8.31 -12.30
N ILE A 98 8.46 7.91 -12.97
CA ILE A 98 9.69 8.71 -13.10
C ILE A 98 10.19 8.55 -14.54
N GLU A 99 11.05 9.46 -14.96
CA GLU A 99 11.96 9.27 -16.08
C GLU A 99 13.37 9.02 -15.54
N TYR A 100 13.94 7.84 -15.81
CA TYR A 100 15.27 7.48 -15.35
C TYR A 100 16.28 7.35 -16.49
N ASN A 101 17.18 8.33 -16.60
CA ASN A 101 18.33 8.22 -17.48
C ASN A 101 19.48 7.48 -16.78
N GLN A 102 19.49 6.15 -16.93
CA GLN A 102 20.49 5.29 -16.31
C GLN A 102 21.94 5.61 -16.72
N SER A 103 22.16 6.06 -17.95
CA SER A 103 23.51 6.41 -18.44
C SER A 103 24.08 7.68 -17.81
N ARG A 104 23.20 8.63 -17.46
CA ARG A 104 23.57 9.90 -16.84
C ARG A 104 23.36 9.91 -15.32
N GLY A 105 22.66 8.91 -14.78
CA GLY A 105 22.28 8.88 -13.37
C GLY A 105 21.30 10.00 -13.01
N ILE A 106 20.42 10.40 -13.93
CA ILE A 106 19.46 11.48 -13.72
C ILE A 106 18.06 10.88 -13.58
N VAL A 107 17.32 11.33 -12.57
CA VAL A 107 15.95 10.92 -12.30
C VAL A 107 15.07 12.15 -12.29
N GLU A 108 13.98 12.13 -13.04
CA GLU A 108 12.98 13.19 -13.06
C GLU A 108 11.62 12.62 -12.71
N ARG A 109 10.84 13.35 -11.92
CA ARG A 109 9.49 12.94 -11.52
C ARG A 109 8.51 13.31 -12.63
N THR A 110 7.60 12.39 -12.97
CA THR A 110 6.54 12.65 -13.94
C THR A 110 5.24 13.08 -13.26
N ASP A 111 4.31 13.60 -14.05
CA ASP A 111 2.95 13.92 -13.58
C ASP A 111 2.20 12.68 -13.07
N LEU A 112 2.50 11.49 -13.60
CA LEU A 112 1.84 10.23 -13.22
C LEU A 112 2.13 9.85 -11.76
N ALA A 113 3.27 10.28 -11.21
CA ALA A 113 3.60 10.04 -9.81
C ALA A 113 2.60 10.68 -8.83
N SER A 114 1.87 11.72 -9.25
CA SER A 114 0.84 12.35 -8.43
C SER A 114 -0.33 11.43 -8.08
N GLU A 115 -0.56 10.35 -8.85
CA GLU A 115 -1.55 9.33 -8.51
C GLU A 115 -1.13 8.45 -7.32
N VAL A 116 0.18 8.36 -7.05
CA VAL A 116 0.74 7.56 -5.95
C VAL A 116 0.78 8.35 -4.64
N ASP A 117 0.86 9.69 -4.71
CA ASP A 117 1.04 10.57 -3.54
C ASP A 117 0.00 10.38 -2.41
N PRO A 118 -1.31 10.22 -2.67
CA PRO A 118 -2.30 10.02 -1.62
C PRO A 118 -2.05 8.75 -0.79
N TYR A 119 -1.37 7.76 -1.36
CA TYR A 119 -1.08 6.49 -0.72
C TYR A 119 0.27 6.46 -0.01
N LEU A 120 1.19 7.37 -0.35
CA LEU A 120 2.46 7.53 0.38
C LEU A 120 2.23 8.09 1.79
N GLU A 121 1.32 9.05 1.92
CA GLU A 121 1.03 9.74 3.20
C GLU A 121 0.42 8.80 4.25
N VAL A 122 -0.41 7.83 3.83
CA VAL A 122 -1.03 6.85 4.75
C VAL A 122 0.00 5.87 5.31
N ALA A 123 1.02 5.53 4.53
CA ALA A 123 2.02 4.55 4.93
C ALA A 123 2.98 5.07 6.01
N ASP A 124 3.30 6.37 6.02
CA ASP A 124 4.20 7.00 7.00
C ASP A 124 3.56 7.10 8.40
N HIS A 125 2.24 6.99 8.52
CA HIS A 125 1.54 7.08 9.82
C HIS A 125 1.53 5.78 10.64
N HIS A 126 2.05 4.67 10.11
CA HIS A 126 2.05 3.39 10.81
C HIS A 126 3.31 3.12 11.66
N ASP A 127 4.38 3.91 11.49
CA ASP A 127 5.69 3.66 12.12
C ASP A 127 6.05 4.61 13.29
N GLU A 128 5.16 5.54 13.68
CA GLU A 128 5.35 6.39 14.86
C GLU A 128 4.81 5.71 16.15
N PRO A 129 5.65 5.45 17.18
CA PRO A 129 5.15 5.10 18.50
C PRO A 129 4.52 6.36 19.12
N THR A 130 3.21 6.52 18.89
CA THR A 130 2.37 7.65 19.29
C THR A 130 2.72 8.19 20.68
N THR A 131 3.46 9.30 20.72
CA THR A 131 3.55 10.19 21.90
C THR A 131 3.36 11.62 21.44
N SER A 132 2.21 11.91 20.84
CA SER A 132 1.51 13.20 20.82
C SER A 132 0.24 12.99 20.01
N ALA A 133 -0.92 13.14 20.65
CA ALA A 133 -2.21 12.92 20.01
C ALA A 133 -2.37 13.80 18.76
N PRO A 134 -2.56 13.23 17.56
CA PRO A 134 -2.96 14.00 16.39
C PRO A 134 -4.47 14.28 16.43
N ALA A 135 -4.90 15.38 15.81
CA ALA A 135 -6.30 15.70 15.57
C ALA A 135 -7.01 14.51 14.86
N PRO A 136 -8.31 14.26 15.10
CA PRO A 136 -8.95 13.05 14.63
C PRO A 136 -9.09 13.09 13.10
N VAL A 137 -8.22 12.34 12.44
CA VAL A 137 -8.41 11.92 11.05
C VAL A 137 -9.52 10.87 11.10
N GLN A 138 -10.65 11.11 10.42
CA GLN A 138 -11.75 10.15 10.35
C GLN A 138 -11.33 8.98 9.45
N ASN A 139 -10.68 7.98 10.05
CA ASN A 139 -10.47 6.68 9.43
C ASN A 139 -11.80 5.92 9.45
N THR A 140 -12.26 5.49 8.28
CA THR A 140 -13.42 4.59 8.15
C THR A 140 -13.13 3.17 8.68
N ASP A 141 -11.90 2.90 9.11
CA ASP A 141 -11.50 1.63 9.73
C ASP A 141 -11.82 1.57 11.24
N ASP A 142 -12.20 2.70 11.87
CA ASP A 142 -12.57 2.75 13.29
C ASP A 142 -13.96 2.15 13.56
N GLU A 143 -14.84 2.08 12.55
CA GLU A 143 -16.24 1.71 12.74
C GLU A 143 -16.38 0.28 13.27
N TRP A 144 -15.56 -0.66 12.78
CA TRP A 144 -15.66 -2.06 13.20
C TRP A 144 -15.07 -2.33 14.60
N SER A 145 -14.10 -1.53 15.05
CA SER A 145 -13.45 -1.74 16.36
C SER A 145 -14.43 -1.61 17.54
N THR A 146 -15.39 -0.69 17.43
CA THR A 146 -16.39 -0.41 18.46
C THR A 146 -17.40 -1.54 18.57
N TYR A 147 -17.76 -2.17 17.45
CA TYR A 147 -18.62 -3.36 17.43
C TYR A 147 -17.93 -4.58 18.05
N TYR A 148 -16.65 -4.80 17.78
CA TYR A 148 -15.87 -5.91 18.38
C TYR A 148 -15.70 -5.74 19.89
N LEU A 149 -15.42 -4.52 20.37
CA LEU A 149 -15.32 -4.25 21.81
C LEU A 149 -16.65 -4.49 22.55
N GLY A 150 -17.77 -4.09 21.95
CA GLY A 150 -19.10 -4.39 22.48
C GLY A 150 -19.38 -5.89 22.54
N ALA A 151 -19.04 -6.61 21.47
CA ALA A 151 -19.24 -8.06 21.38
C ALA A 151 -18.41 -8.83 22.45
N VAL A 152 -17.15 -8.45 22.65
CA VAL A 152 -16.29 -9.04 23.68
C VAL A 152 -16.82 -8.73 25.09
N GLY A 153 -17.30 -7.52 25.33
CA GLY A 153 -17.92 -7.14 26.61
C GLY A 153 -19.13 -8.00 26.96
N VAL A 154 -20.05 -8.19 26.00
CA VAL A 154 -21.25 -9.03 26.19
C VAL A 154 -20.87 -10.50 26.40
N ALA A 155 -19.94 -11.04 25.61
CA ALA A 155 -19.47 -12.41 25.78
C ALA A 155 -18.80 -12.63 27.15
N THR A 156 -17.96 -11.69 27.58
CA THR A 156 -17.27 -11.76 28.89
C THR A 156 -18.26 -11.67 30.06
N ALA A 157 -19.27 -10.80 29.96
CA ALA A 157 -20.32 -10.66 30.97
C ALA A 157 -21.18 -11.93 31.09
N LEU A 158 -21.51 -12.57 29.97
CA LEU A 158 -22.27 -13.82 29.97
C LEU A 158 -21.46 -14.98 30.57
N LEU A 159 -20.17 -15.09 30.23
CA LEU A 159 -19.29 -16.13 30.79
C LEU A 159 -19.04 -15.96 32.28
N THR A 160 -18.80 -14.72 32.75
CA THR A 160 -18.66 -14.44 34.18
C THR A 160 -19.96 -14.65 34.95
N GLY A 161 -21.10 -14.25 34.39
CA GLY A 161 -22.41 -14.51 34.99
C GLY A 161 -22.71 -16.01 35.15
N ALA A 162 -22.30 -16.83 34.18
CA ALA A 162 -22.41 -18.29 34.27
C ALA A 162 -21.43 -18.89 35.30
N TRP A 163 -20.19 -18.40 35.38
CA TRP A 163 -19.17 -18.89 36.32
C TRP A 163 -19.50 -18.62 37.79
N LEU A 164 -20.18 -17.51 38.09
CA LEU A 164 -20.57 -17.15 39.46
C LEU A 164 -21.86 -17.86 39.94
N GLU A 165 -22.43 -18.78 39.14
CA GLU A 165 -23.69 -19.49 39.44
C GLU A 165 -24.87 -18.54 39.77
N LEU A 166 -24.84 -17.31 39.24
CA LEU A 166 -25.87 -16.28 39.47
C LEU A 166 -27.21 -16.62 38.80
N VAL A 167 -27.22 -17.59 37.88
CA VAL A 167 -28.42 -18.09 37.19
C VAL A 167 -28.36 -19.62 37.13
N PRO A 168 -29.37 -20.35 37.64
CA PRO A 168 -29.37 -21.81 37.62
C PRO A 168 -29.71 -22.30 36.20
N LEU A 169 -28.68 -22.61 35.42
CA LEU A 169 -28.80 -23.04 34.03
C LEU A 169 -28.22 -24.45 33.86
N ALA A 170 -28.93 -25.33 33.17
CA ALA A 170 -28.43 -26.68 32.84
C ALA A 170 -27.37 -26.60 31.72
N ASP A 171 -26.35 -27.47 31.74
CA ASP A 171 -25.14 -27.45 30.88
C ASP A 171 -25.42 -27.24 29.37
N PHE A 172 -26.56 -27.71 28.85
CA PHE A 172 -26.94 -27.57 27.45
C PHE A 172 -27.29 -26.12 27.03
N THR A 173 -27.73 -25.29 27.99
CA THR A 173 -28.17 -23.92 27.71
C THR A 173 -27.00 -22.98 27.38
N LEU A 174 -25.81 -23.22 27.94
CA LEU A 174 -24.59 -22.45 27.62
C LEU A 174 -24.21 -22.62 26.14
N GLY A 175 -24.28 -23.85 25.63
CA GLY A 175 -24.00 -24.15 24.22
C GLY A 175 -25.00 -23.48 23.27
N VAL A 176 -26.30 -23.49 23.61
CA VAL A 176 -27.34 -22.83 22.80
C VAL A 176 -27.15 -21.32 22.77
N VAL A 177 -26.74 -20.69 23.87
CA VAL A 177 -26.49 -19.24 23.92
C VAL A 177 -25.28 -18.86 23.08
N ILE A 178 -24.19 -19.64 23.12
CA ILE A 178 -23.00 -19.38 22.31
C ILE A 178 -23.32 -19.52 20.82
N VAL A 179 -24.04 -20.58 20.42
CA VAL A 179 -24.46 -20.80 19.03
C VAL A 179 -25.42 -19.70 18.55
N ALA A 180 -26.36 -19.26 19.41
CA ALA A 180 -27.26 -18.16 19.09
C ALA A 180 -26.52 -16.82 18.91
N ALA A 181 -25.50 -16.55 19.74
CA ALA A 181 -24.67 -15.35 19.61
C ALA A 181 -23.88 -15.36 18.29
N PHE A 182 -23.25 -16.48 17.94
CA PHE A 182 -22.54 -16.63 16.65
C PHE A 182 -23.49 -16.53 15.45
N MET A 183 -24.70 -17.09 15.54
CA MET A 183 -25.70 -17.02 14.48
C MET A 183 -26.23 -15.58 14.29
N ALA A 184 -26.45 -14.84 15.38
CA ALA A 184 -26.84 -13.44 15.32
C ALA A 184 -25.75 -12.55 14.70
N LEU A 185 -24.48 -12.78 15.07
CA LEU A 185 -23.32 -12.10 14.47
C LEU A 185 -23.22 -12.35 12.97
N THR A 186 -23.39 -13.60 12.54
CA THR A 186 -23.33 -13.98 11.13
C THR A 186 -24.48 -13.38 10.33
N LEU A 187 -25.68 -13.31 10.91
CA LEU A 187 -26.87 -12.78 10.23
C LEU A 187 -26.85 -11.23 10.15
N GLY A 188 -26.26 -10.55 11.14
CA GLY A 188 -25.99 -9.11 11.07
C GLY A 188 -25.05 -8.79 9.93
N HIS A 189 -23.94 -9.50 9.83
CA HIS A 189 -22.95 -9.33 8.77
C HIS A 189 -23.52 -9.64 7.36
N TYR A 190 -24.37 -10.66 7.25
CA TYR A 190 -24.98 -11.05 5.96
C TYR A 190 -26.02 -10.04 5.45
N ARG A 191 -26.71 -9.33 6.36
CA ARG A 191 -27.70 -8.31 5.96
C ARG A 191 -27.06 -7.03 5.48
N ASP A 192 -25.94 -6.64 6.07
CA ASP A 192 -25.24 -5.40 5.73
C ASP A 192 -24.50 -5.52 4.39
N SER A 193 -23.85 -6.66 4.15
CA SER A 193 -23.19 -7.01 2.88
C SER A 193 -24.13 -7.25 1.68
N ARG A 194 -25.45 -7.13 1.87
CA ARG A 194 -26.48 -7.33 0.83
C ARG A 194 -27.16 -6.03 0.39
N VAL A 195 -26.84 -4.90 1.03
CA VAL A 195 -27.46 -3.59 0.77
C VAL A 195 -26.56 -2.65 -0.04
N GLU A 196 -25.30 -3.05 -0.31
CA GLU A 196 -24.44 -2.49 -1.35
C GLU A 196 -24.51 -3.33 -2.65
#